data_AF-A0A2K6UFX9-F1
#
_entry.id   AF-A0A2K6UFX9-F1
#
_cell.length_a   1.000
_cell.length_b   1.000
_cell.length_c   1.000
_cell.angle_alpha   90.00
_cell.angle_beta   90.00
_cell.angle_gamma   90.00
#
_symmetry.space_group_name_H-M   'P 1'
#
loop_
_entity.id
_entity.type
_entity.pdbx_description
1 polymer ?
#
loop_
_entity_poly.entity_id
_entity_poly.type
_entity_poly.pdbx_seq_one_letter_code
_entity_poly.pdbx_strand_id
1 'polypeptide(L)'
;KGWLWTQALLLEAQKEYEKENQKADEYLWEIQELGRLTQAVQQCIEAAGHEYQPDMLKSLLRAASFGKCFLDRFPPDSFVHMCQDLHVLNAVRDYHIGIPLTYSQHKQLTIQVLLDRIVLQRLYSLAIRVGEYLHLPEVQGISRILARWAYYKVQQKDVSDEDVAGAINQKLGDTPGVSYSDIALAINLLEYEPCSGDQVPLLLKMKRSKLAIESGDTDLVFTVLLHLKNELNWGNSFHDSSESAHGPEFLPHLSQLCCRNWIEAAYAFYKAKNEFAAKATEDQILEDKLGCQFLDLSLRDTITALILGGHNKRAEQLARDFRIPVKRLWWLKLTALADLEDWEELEKFSKSKKSPIGYLPFVEICMKQHNKYKAKKYAFRVGPERKVKAFLLVGDVAQAADMAIEHLNEAELSLLLSHCMGTTDGAMADKIQWASAQAQKK
;
A
#
# COMPACT_ATOMS: atom_id res chain seq x y z
N LYS A 1 53.04 26.30 -4.47
CA LYS A 1 54.10 25.88 -3.51
C LYS A 1 53.73 26.13 -2.03
N GLY A 2 52.89 27.11 -1.67
CA GLY A 2 52.41 27.28 -0.28
C GLY A 2 51.31 26.32 0.21
N TRP A 3 50.68 25.55 -0.68
CA TRP A 3 49.51 24.71 -0.39
C TRP A 3 49.82 23.41 0.35
N LEU A 4 51.05 22.88 0.23
CA LEU A 4 51.49 21.67 0.95
C LEU A 4 51.99 22.00 2.36
N TRP A 5 52.28 23.28 2.62
CA TRP A 5 52.92 23.71 3.85
C TRP A 5 51.92 23.73 5.02
N THR A 6 50.66 24.11 4.77
CA THR A 6 49.60 24.19 5.79
C THR A 6 49.21 22.83 6.36
N GLN A 7 49.20 21.78 5.53
CA GLN A 7 48.96 20.41 5.99
C GLN A 7 50.11 19.88 6.85
N ALA A 8 51.35 20.15 6.44
CA ALA A 8 52.54 19.74 7.18
C ALA A 8 52.65 20.47 8.53
N LEU A 9 52.32 21.77 8.57
CA LEU A 9 52.23 22.54 9.80
C LEU A 9 51.18 21.97 10.76
N LEU A 10 50.00 21.60 10.27
CA LEU A 10 48.95 21.01 11.11
C LEU A 10 49.38 19.64 11.68
N LEU A 11 50.12 18.86 10.91
CA LEU A 11 50.71 17.59 11.37
C LEU A 11 51.78 17.82 12.45
N GLU A 12 52.67 18.80 12.27
CA GLU A 12 53.67 19.14 13.28
C GLU A 12 53.02 19.74 14.54
N ALA A 13 51.99 20.58 14.40
CA ALA A 13 51.20 21.08 15.52
C ALA A 13 50.60 19.92 16.34
N GLN A 14 50.05 18.91 15.66
CA GLN A 14 49.49 17.73 16.31
C GLN A 14 50.55 16.88 17.03
N LYS A 15 51.74 16.72 16.45
CA LYS A 15 52.86 16.00 17.10
C LYS A 15 53.39 16.75 18.33
N GLU A 16 53.51 18.07 18.25
CA GLU A 16 53.94 18.89 19.39
C GLU A 16 52.86 18.94 20.48
N TYR A 17 51.59 18.88 20.11
CA TYR A 17 50.47 18.72 21.04
C TYR A 17 50.51 17.38 21.78
N GLU A 18 50.80 16.27 21.09
CA GLU A 18 51.01 14.96 21.74
C GLU A 18 52.20 14.95 22.72
N LYS A 19 53.16 15.87 22.55
CA LYS A 19 54.30 16.07 23.46
C LYS A 19 54.05 17.10 24.57
N GLU A 20 52.82 17.63 24.67
CA GLU A 20 52.44 18.70 25.61
C GLU A 20 53.29 19.98 25.48
N ASN A 21 53.77 20.28 24.26
CA ASN A 21 54.61 21.43 24.00
C ASN A 21 53.79 22.64 23.52
N GLN A 22 54.10 23.83 24.04
CA GLN A 22 53.43 25.10 23.71
C GLN A 22 53.57 25.51 22.23
N LYS A 23 54.60 24.99 21.53
CA LYS A 23 54.81 25.21 20.09
C LYS A 23 53.62 24.77 19.22
N ALA A 24 52.78 23.85 19.73
CA ALA A 24 51.57 23.46 19.04
C ALA A 24 50.61 24.64 18.80
N ASP A 25 50.50 25.54 19.78
CA ASP A 25 49.62 26.72 19.69
C ASP A 25 50.21 27.77 18.73
N GLU A 26 51.53 27.91 18.67
CA GLU A 26 52.22 28.79 17.71
C GLU A 26 51.90 28.38 16.26
N TYR A 27 52.08 27.10 15.94
CA TYR A 27 51.76 26.57 14.61
C TYR A 27 50.27 26.66 14.28
N LEU A 28 49.40 26.47 15.28
CA LEU A 28 47.95 26.60 15.07
C LEU A 28 47.55 28.05 14.80
N TRP A 29 48.15 29.00 15.52
CA TRP A 29 47.92 30.43 15.33
C TRP A 29 48.39 30.88 13.94
N GLU A 30 49.55 30.44 13.47
CA GLU A 30 50.03 30.71 12.10
C GLU A 30 49.03 30.23 11.02
N ILE A 31 48.45 29.03 11.19
CA ILE A 31 47.47 28.50 10.24
C ILE A 31 46.15 29.29 10.30
N GLN A 32 45.74 29.74 11.49
CA GLN A 32 44.54 30.54 11.70
C GLN A 32 44.69 31.97 11.14
N GLU A 33 45.84 32.61 11.32
CA GLU A 33 46.15 33.93 10.77
C GLU A 33 46.07 33.93 9.24
N LEU A 34 46.51 32.84 8.61
CA LEU A 34 46.38 32.62 7.17
C LEU A 34 44.94 32.35 6.71
N GLY A 35 43.99 32.11 7.62
CA GLY A 35 42.60 31.77 7.32
C GLY A 35 42.44 30.44 6.58
N ARG A 36 43.43 29.55 6.64
CA ARG A 36 43.51 28.32 5.83
C ARG A 36 43.28 27.03 6.62
N LEU A 37 42.88 27.12 7.89
CA LEU A 37 42.69 25.96 8.76
C LEU A 37 41.73 24.92 8.16
N THR A 38 40.60 25.36 7.60
CA THR A 38 39.64 24.45 6.94
C THR A 38 40.25 23.70 5.75
N GLN A 39 41.08 24.39 4.95
CA GLN A 39 41.77 23.78 3.82
C GLN A 39 42.84 22.79 4.31
N ALA A 40 43.58 23.13 5.37
CA ALA A 40 44.58 22.25 5.97
C ALA A 40 43.96 20.93 6.47
N VAL A 41 42.82 21.01 7.16
CA VAL A 41 42.07 19.83 7.62
C VAL A 41 41.62 18.98 6.43
N GLN A 42 41.03 19.60 5.40
CA GLN A 42 40.59 18.87 4.20
C GLN A 42 41.76 18.19 3.47
N GLN A 43 42.90 18.86 3.37
CA GLN A 43 44.13 18.30 2.78
C GLN A 43 44.70 17.14 3.61
N CYS A 44 44.69 17.23 4.95
CA CYS A 44 45.07 16.10 5.82
C CYS A 44 44.19 14.87 5.57
N ILE A 45 42.87 15.08 5.43
CA ILE A 45 41.90 14.01 5.14
C ILE A 45 42.19 13.39 3.76
N GLU A 46 42.33 14.21 2.72
CA GLU A 46 42.60 13.73 1.36
C GLU A 46 43.95 13.01 1.25
N ALA A 47 44.99 13.56 1.86
CA ALA A 47 46.31 12.94 1.90
C ALA A 47 46.28 11.58 2.61
N ALA A 48 45.52 11.44 3.69
CA ALA A 48 45.36 10.16 4.38
C ALA A 48 44.81 9.06 3.44
N GLY A 49 43.95 9.43 2.48
CA GLY A 49 43.45 8.52 1.44
C GLY A 49 44.54 7.95 0.52
N HIS A 50 45.60 8.71 0.28
CA HIS A 50 46.69 8.33 -0.63
C HIS A 50 47.85 7.62 0.07
N GLU A 51 47.87 7.60 1.39
CA GLU A 51 48.91 6.91 2.17
C GLU A 51 48.64 5.41 2.31
N TYR A 52 49.71 4.62 2.26
CA TYR A 52 49.67 3.16 2.46
C TYR A 52 50.20 2.72 3.82
N GLN A 53 51.01 3.57 4.46
CA GLN A 53 51.56 3.27 5.78
C GLN A 53 50.50 3.57 6.86
N PRO A 54 50.11 2.58 7.69
CA PRO A 54 49.03 2.76 8.66
C PRO A 54 49.36 3.80 9.73
N ASP A 55 50.64 3.94 10.09
CA ASP A 55 51.08 4.90 11.12
C ASP A 55 50.97 6.34 10.62
N MET A 56 51.39 6.60 9.38
CA MET A 56 51.28 7.91 8.74
C MET A 56 49.82 8.27 8.44
N LEU A 57 49.02 7.30 8.02
CA LEU A 57 47.58 7.47 7.84
C LEU A 57 46.90 7.86 9.16
N LYS A 58 47.21 7.17 10.27
CA LYS A 58 46.66 7.49 11.59
C LYS A 58 47.10 8.88 12.07
N SER A 59 48.36 9.27 11.87
CA SER A 59 48.84 10.59 12.28
C SER A 59 48.15 11.71 11.49
N LEU A 60 47.95 11.54 10.17
CA LEU A 60 47.20 12.48 9.34
C LEU A 60 45.73 12.62 9.78
N LEU A 61 45.06 11.52 10.10
CA LEU A 61 43.68 11.55 10.62
C LEU A 61 43.60 12.18 12.00
N ARG A 62 44.59 11.97 12.87
CA ARG A 62 44.68 12.66 14.17
C ARG A 62 44.89 14.16 13.99
N ALA A 63 45.76 14.58 13.08
CA ALA A 63 45.97 15.99 12.75
C ALA A 63 44.70 16.65 12.20
N ALA A 64 43.96 15.96 11.33
CA ALA A 64 42.65 16.42 10.86
C ALA A 64 41.62 16.52 12.00
N SER A 65 41.56 15.53 12.89
CA SER A 65 40.69 15.54 14.07
C SER A 65 41.04 16.67 15.04
N PHE A 66 42.34 16.94 15.22
CA PHE A 66 42.84 18.05 16.04
C PHE A 66 42.43 19.39 15.45
N GLY A 67 42.69 19.62 14.15
CA GLY A 67 42.31 20.87 13.49
C GLY A 67 40.80 21.12 13.44
N LYS A 68 39.99 20.05 13.37
CA LYS A 68 38.52 20.15 13.42
C LYS A 68 38.01 20.77 14.73
N CYS A 69 38.69 20.56 15.86
CA CYS A 69 38.27 21.11 17.16
C CYS A 69 38.26 22.65 17.20
N PHE A 70 39.00 23.30 16.31
CA PHE A 70 39.15 24.75 16.25
C PHE A 70 38.31 25.39 15.13
N LEU A 71 37.39 24.63 14.53
CA LEU A 71 36.49 25.10 13.47
C LEU A 71 35.03 25.09 13.97
N ASP A 72 34.36 26.25 13.93
CA ASP A 72 32.96 26.38 14.38
C ASP A 72 31.95 25.61 13.51
N ARG A 73 32.26 25.41 12.22
CA ARG A 73 31.34 24.78 11.23
C ARG A 73 32.10 23.90 10.25
N PHE A 74 32.49 22.69 10.68
CA PHE A 74 33.09 21.69 9.80
C PHE A 74 32.11 20.53 9.53
N PRO A 75 31.80 20.19 8.25
CA PRO A 75 30.90 19.08 7.93
C PRO A 75 31.55 17.74 8.32
N PRO A 76 30.96 16.97 9.26
CA PRO A 76 31.56 15.72 9.74
C PRO A 76 31.62 14.63 8.66
N ASP A 77 30.73 14.69 7.66
CA ASP A 77 30.53 13.65 6.65
C ASP A 77 31.82 13.33 5.87
N SER A 78 32.59 14.36 5.50
CA SER A 78 33.83 14.18 4.73
C SER A 78 34.87 13.34 5.49
N PHE A 79 35.02 13.60 6.80
CA PHE A 79 35.93 12.89 7.67
C PHE A 79 35.45 11.47 7.95
N VAL A 80 34.15 11.30 8.23
CA VAL A 80 33.55 9.99 8.52
C VAL A 80 33.66 9.07 7.30
N HIS A 81 33.28 9.54 6.11
CA HIS A 81 33.39 8.76 4.88
C HIS A 81 34.84 8.37 4.58
N MET A 82 35.81 9.27 4.75
CA MET A 82 37.22 8.93 4.57
C MET A 82 37.68 7.84 5.54
N CYS A 83 37.30 7.92 6.82
CA CYS A 83 37.61 6.89 7.80
C CYS A 83 37.00 5.52 7.43
N GLN A 84 35.75 5.51 6.95
CA GLN A 84 35.08 4.30 6.48
C GLN A 84 35.78 3.69 5.27
N ASP A 85 36.09 4.51 4.26
CA ASP A 85 36.80 4.10 3.04
C ASP A 85 38.19 3.53 3.38
N LEU A 86 38.93 4.21 4.25
CA LEU A 86 40.26 3.76 4.68
C LEU A 86 40.20 2.47 5.49
N HIS A 87 39.16 2.26 6.29
CA HIS A 87 38.98 1.01 7.03
C HIS A 87 38.79 -0.17 6.07
N VAL A 88 37.91 -0.01 5.07
CA VAL A 88 37.68 -1.01 4.03
C VAL A 88 38.93 -1.23 3.18
N LEU A 89 39.59 -0.16 2.75
CA LEU A 89 40.83 -0.23 1.96
C LEU A 89 41.95 -0.93 2.71
N ASN A 90 42.16 -0.62 3.98
CA ASN A 90 43.20 -1.27 4.79
C ASN A 90 42.89 -2.75 4.99
N ALA A 91 41.62 -3.12 5.21
CA ALA A 91 41.23 -4.53 5.30
C ALA A 91 41.53 -5.26 3.97
N VAL A 92 41.15 -4.67 2.84
CA VAL A 92 41.32 -5.27 1.51
C VAL A 92 42.79 -5.32 1.06
N ARG A 93 43.62 -4.38 1.50
CA ARG A 93 45.07 -4.31 1.24
C ARG A 93 45.90 -5.21 2.14
N ASP A 94 45.33 -5.76 3.22
CA ASP A 94 46.05 -6.64 4.13
C ASP A 94 46.74 -7.76 3.34
N TYR A 95 47.97 -8.11 3.72
CA TYR A 95 48.80 -9.04 2.97
C TYR A 95 48.18 -10.44 2.82
N HIS A 96 47.27 -10.83 3.73
CA HIS A 96 46.53 -12.08 3.61
C HIS A 96 45.42 -12.04 2.54
N ILE A 97 44.93 -10.85 2.21
CA ILE A 97 43.85 -10.64 1.22
C ILE A 97 44.44 -10.23 -0.13
N GLY A 98 45.40 -9.30 -0.13
CA GLY A 98 46.26 -9.02 -1.27
C GLY A 98 45.57 -8.32 -2.44
N ILE A 99 44.54 -7.50 -2.20
CA ILE A 99 43.92 -6.67 -3.24
C ILE A 99 44.54 -5.26 -3.17
N PRO A 100 45.48 -4.92 -4.08
CA PRO A 100 46.14 -3.61 -4.08
C PRO A 100 45.22 -2.54 -4.68
N LEU A 101 44.23 -2.09 -3.91
CA LEU A 101 43.26 -1.09 -4.35
C LEU A 101 43.68 0.32 -3.92
N THR A 102 43.81 1.25 -4.86
CA THR A 102 44.08 2.67 -4.55
C THR A 102 42.80 3.40 -4.14
N TYR A 103 42.91 4.50 -3.40
CA TYR A 103 41.75 5.31 -3.02
C TYR A 103 41.02 5.91 -4.23
N SER A 104 41.76 6.38 -5.24
CA SER A 104 41.18 6.88 -6.49
C SER A 104 40.37 5.81 -7.23
N GLN A 105 40.86 4.56 -7.24
CA GLN A 105 40.11 3.45 -7.82
C GLN A 105 38.89 3.07 -6.98
N HIS A 106 39.00 3.07 -5.65
CA HIS A 106 37.88 2.83 -4.75
C HIS A 106 36.76 3.85 -4.93
N LYS A 107 37.08 5.13 -5.17
CA LYS A 107 36.09 6.16 -5.51
C LYS A 107 35.37 5.93 -6.84
N GLN A 108 36.06 5.38 -7.83
CA GLN A 108 35.51 5.11 -9.16
C GLN A 108 34.73 3.80 -9.20
N LEU A 109 35.09 2.85 -8.34
CA LEU A 109 34.42 1.57 -8.19
C LEU A 109 33.24 1.73 -7.22
N THR A 110 32.12 1.09 -7.50
CA THR A 110 31.05 1.00 -6.51
C THR A 110 31.43 -0.04 -5.44
N ILE A 111 30.97 0.17 -4.21
CA ILE A 111 31.14 -0.78 -3.09
C ILE A 111 30.67 -2.19 -3.49
N GLN A 112 29.61 -2.27 -4.30
CA GLN A 112 29.08 -3.52 -4.84
C GLN A 112 30.09 -4.28 -5.70
N VAL A 113 30.81 -3.59 -6.59
CA VAL A 113 31.85 -4.22 -7.43
C VAL A 113 33.03 -4.69 -6.58
N LEU A 114 33.38 -3.95 -5.52
CA LEU A 114 34.40 -4.38 -4.57
C LEU A 114 33.97 -5.66 -3.85
N LEU A 115 32.74 -5.72 -3.34
CA LEU A 115 32.20 -6.92 -2.70
C LEU A 115 32.16 -8.11 -3.67
N ASP A 116 31.72 -7.91 -4.91
CA ASP A 116 31.73 -8.96 -5.93
C ASP A 116 33.15 -9.51 -6.18
N ARG A 117 34.18 -8.65 -6.20
CA ARG A 117 35.58 -9.08 -6.36
C ARG A 117 36.08 -9.88 -5.15
N ILE A 118 35.76 -9.46 -3.93
CA ILE A 118 36.11 -10.18 -2.69
C ILE A 118 35.42 -11.56 -2.69
N VAL A 119 34.16 -11.61 -3.11
CA VAL A 119 33.37 -12.84 -3.22
C VAL A 119 33.94 -13.77 -4.29
N LEU A 120 34.38 -13.26 -5.45
CA LEU A 120 35.06 -14.06 -6.48
C LEU A 120 36.37 -14.68 -5.98
N GLN A 121 37.08 -14.00 -5.07
CA GLN A 121 38.26 -14.55 -4.38
C GLN A 121 37.92 -15.53 -3.24
N ARG A 122 36.63 -15.81 -3.01
CA ARG A 122 36.12 -16.73 -1.97
C ARG A 122 36.33 -16.23 -0.53
N LEU A 123 36.52 -14.92 -0.37
CA LEU A 123 36.73 -14.28 0.94
C LEU A 123 35.40 -13.80 1.55
N TYR A 124 34.45 -14.72 1.73
CA TYR A 124 33.08 -14.40 2.15
C TYR A 124 33.01 -13.75 3.54
N SER A 125 33.83 -14.18 4.49
CA SER A 125 33.87 -13.61 5.85
C SER A 125 34.34 -12.15 5.88
N LEU A 126 35.22 -11.77 4.95
CA LEU A 126 35.62 -10.38 4.77
C LEU A 126 34.48 -9.57 4.15
N ALA A 127 33.85 -10.10 3.10
CA ALA A 127 32.74 -9.42 2.42
C ALA A 127 31.57 -9.15 3.38
N ILE A 128 31.21 -10.11 4.24
CA ILE A 128 30.17 -9.94 5.26
C ILE A 128 30.55 -8.84 6.26
N ARG A 129 31.76 -8.89 6.84
CA ARG A 129 32.24 -7.86 7.78
C ARG A 129 32.25 -6.46 7.17
N VAL A 130 32.64 -6.33 5.90
CA VAL A 130 32.59 -5.06 5.17
C VAL A 130 31.15 -4.60 4.96
N GLY A 131 30.24 -5.51 4.61
CA GLY A 131 28.81 -5.22 4.45
C GLY A 131 28.12 -4.77 5.74
N GLU A 132 28.42 -5.42 6.87
CA GLU A 132 27.94 -5.05 8.21
C GLU A 132 28.49 -3.68 8.64
N TYR A 133 29.78 -3.45 8.43
CA TYR A 133 30.45 -2.19 8.80
C TYR A 133 29.90 -0.98 8.03
N LEU A 134 29.56 -1.16 6.75
CA LEU A 134 28.99 -0.12 5.91
C LEU A 134 27.46 -0.01 6.04
N HIS A 135 26.83 -0.83 6.88
CA HIS A 135 25.38 -0.89 7.07
C HIS A 135 24.61 -1.00 5.75
N LEU A 136 25.09 -1.86 4.84
CA LEU A 136 24.42 -2.05 3.55
C LEU A 136 23.04 -2.69 3.75
N PRO A 137 22.03 -2.31 2.94
CA PRO A 137 20.72 -2.94 2.97
C PRO A 137 20.83 -4.47 2.81
N GLU A 138 20.13 -5.24 3.64
CA GLU A 138 20.21 -6.71 3.70
C GLU A 138 20.08 -7.36 2.31
N VAL A 139 19.13 -6.87 1.51
CA VAL A 139 18.83 -7.34 0.15
C VAL A 139 20.00 -7.13 -0.84
N GLN A 140 20.78 -6.06 -0.68
CA GLN A 140 21.86 -5.70 -1.61
C GLN A 140 23.25 -6.08 -1.10
N GLY A 141 23.39 -6.38 0.19
CA GLY A 141 24.67 -6.68 0.84
C GLY A 141 24.80 -8.15 1.19
N ILE A 142 24.42 -8.48 2.43
CA ILE A 142 24.76 -9.75 3.07
C ILE A 142 24.03 -10.93 2.40
N SER A 143 22.74 -10.80 2.08
CA SER A 143 21.96 -11.88 1.45
C SER A 143 22.53 -12.31 0.10
N ARG A 144 22.99 -11.36 -0.72
CA ARG A 144 23.63 -11.64 -2.01
C ARG A 144 24.98 -12.36 -1.85
N ILE A 145 25.80 -11.95 -0.89
CA ILE A 145 27.09 -12.58 -0.58
C ILE A 145 26.87 -14.02 -0.12
N LEU A 146 25.89 -14.23 0.76
CA LEU A 146 25.49 -15.52 1.29
C LEU A 146 24.93 -16.44 0.19
N ALA A 147 24.10 -15.92 -0.71
CA ALA A 147 23.62 -16.68 -1.86
C ALA A 147 24.77 -17.13 -2.77
N ARG A 148 25.75 -16.25 -3.03
CA ARG A 148 26.92 -16.62 -3.85
C ARG A 148 27.85 -17.61 -3.15
N TRP A 149 27.94 -17.55 -1.82
CA TRP A 149 28.62 -18.57 -1.01
C TRP A 149 27.91 -19.92 -1.10
N ALA A 150 26.60 -19.94 -0.94
CA ALA A 150 25.80 -21.16 -1.03
C ALA A 150 25.92 -21.80 -2.42
N TYR A 151 25.84 -21.01 -3.49
CA TYR A 151 26.08 -21.50 -4.86
C TYR A 151 27.48 -22.12 -5.02
N TYR A 152 28.52 -21.46 -4.49
CA TYR A 152 29.87 -22.01 -4.54
C TYR A 152 30.00 -23.33 -3.75
N LYS A 153 29.34 -23.43 -2.59
CA LYS A 153 29.32 -24.66 -1.78
C LYS A 153 28.62 -25.81 -2.49
N VAL A 154 27.51 -25.52 -3.16
CA VAL A 154 26.73 -26.48 -3.96
C VAL A 154 27.52 -26.99 -5.17
N GLN A 155 28.41 -26.18 -5.76
CA GLN A 155 29.26 -26.63 -6.87
C GLN A 155 30.39 -27.59 -6.46
N GLN A 156 30.66 -27.77 -5.17
CA GLN A 156 31.71 -28.68 -4.71
C GLN A 156 31.20 -30.12 -4.79
N LYS A 157 31.75 -30.92 -5.72
CA LYS A 157 31.34 -32.32 -5.97
C LYS A 157 31.84 -33.34 -4.95
N ASP A 158 32.62 -32.89 -3.97
CA ASP A 158 33.35 -33.77 -3.04
C ASP A 158 32.57 -34.05 -1.75
N VAL A 159 31.39 -33.44 -1.56
CA VAL A 159 30.58 -33.52 -0.34
C VAL A 159 29.17 -33.95 -0.71
N SER A 160 28.51 -34.74 0.15
CA SER A 160 27.14 -35.16 -0.09
C SER A 160 26.18 -33.97 -0.09
N ASP A 161 25.17 -34.02 -0.96
CA ASP A 161 24.16 -32.97 -1.10
C ASP A 161 23.44 -32.65 0.23
N GLU A 162 23.28 -33.65 1.10
CA GLU A 162 22.66 -33.51 2.43
C GLU A 162 23.55 -32.77 3.43
N ASP A 163 24.85 -33.08 3.45
CA ASP A 163 25.82 -32.41 4.33
C ASP A 163 26.02 -30.94 3.90
N VAL A 164 26.03 -30.67 2.59
CA VAL A 164 26.06 -29.31 2.04
C VAL A 164 24.81 -28.55 2.44
N ALA A 165 23.63 -29.18 2.33
CA ALA A 165 22.37 -28.57 2.71
C ALA A 165 22.31 -28.23 4.21
N GLY A 166 22.74 -29.15 5.07
CA GLY A 166 22.82 -28.95 6.52
C GLY A 166 23.77 -27.83 6.92
N ALA A 167 24.96 -27.77 6.30
CA ALA A 167 25.94 -26.71 6.56
C ALA A 167 25.46 -25.32 6.13
N ILE A 168 24.69 -25.26 5.04
CA ILE A 168 24.06 -24.03 4.54
C ILE A 168 22.94 -23.60 5.51
N ASN A 169 22.07 -24.51 5.91
CA ASN A 169 20.97 -24.20 6.85
C ASN A 169 21.49 -23.75 8.23
N GLN A 170 22.56 -24.36 8.75
CA GLN A 170 23.16 -23.92 10.01
C GLN A 170 23.71 -22.48 9.97
N LYS A 171 24.07 -21.98 8.78
CA LYS A 171 24.62 -20.62 8.60
C LYS A 171 23.60 -19.59 8.12
N LEU A 172 22.59 -20.01 7.38
CA LEU A 172 21.55 -19.14 6.82
C LEU A 172 20.28 -19.09 7.68
N GLY A 173 20.00 -20.13 8.48
CA GLY A 173 18.77 -20.24 9.27
C GLY A 173 18.58 -19.12 10.30
N ASP A 174 19.67 -18.53 10.78
CA ASP A 174 19.64 -17.44 11.77
C ASP A 174 19.52 -16.04 11.13
N THR A 175 19.62 -15.92 9.80
CA THR A 175 19.60 -14.61 9.11
C THR A 175 18.22 -14.31 8.49
N PRO A 176 17.49 -13.29 8.96
CA PRO A 176 16.22 -12.91 8.35
C PRO A 176 16.43 -12.35 6.94
N GLY A 177 15.58 -12.74 5.98
CA GLY A 177 15.55 -12.17 4.63
C GLY A 177 16.38 -12.89 3.56
N VAL A 178 16.97 -14.06 3.85
CA VAL A 178 17.55 -14.93 2.83
C VAL A 178 16.46 -15.87 2.30
N SER A 179 16.02 -15.67 1.05
CA SER A 179 15.18 -16.64 0.35
C SER A 179 16.07 -17.74 -0.23
N TYR A 180 15.77 -19.00 0.08
CA TYR A 180 16.52 -20.13 -0.46
C TYR A 180 16.13 -20.43 -1.91
N SER A 181 15.08 -19.79 -2.44
CA SER A 181 14.54 -20.02 -3.79
C SER A 181 15.59 -19.86 -4.92
N ASP A 182 16.49 -18.89 -4.80
CA ASP A 182 17.58 -18.67 -5.77
C ASP A 182 18.75 -19.67 -5.61
N ILE A 183 18.89 -20.28 -4.44
CA ILE A 183 19.96 -21.23 -4.08
C ILE A 183 19.50 -22.69 -4.32
N ALA A 184 18.21 -22.95 -4.17
CA ALA A 184 17.57 -24.27 -4.11
C ALA A 184 17.45 -24.99 -5.46
N LEU A 185 17.76 -24.34 -6.58
CA LEU A 185 17.69 -24.98 -7.89
C LEU A 185 18.69 -26.15 -8.04
N ALA A 186 19.72 -26.21 -7.20
CA ALA A 186 20.87 -27.09 -7.45
C ALA A 186 21.04 -28.25 -6.46
N ILE A 187 20.60 -28.15 -5.21
CA ILE A 187 20.72 -29.21 -4.19
C ILE A 187 19.43 -29.20 -3.36
N ASN A 188 19.04 -30.35 -2.79
CA ASN A 188 17.83 -30.64 -1.98
C ASN A 188 17.62 -29.76 -0.72
N LEU A 189 17.88 -28.45 -0.82
CA LEU A 189 17.72 -27.40 0.18
C LEU A 189 16.28 -26.89 0.27
N LEU A 190 15.38 -27.35 -0.60
CA LEU A 190 13.96 -26.98 -0.58
C LEU A 190 13.29 -27.34 0.74
N GLU A 191 13.74 -28.38 1.43
CA GLU A 191 13.18 -28.80 2.73
C GLU A 191 13.45 -27.79 3.86
N TYR A 192 14.41 -26.88 3.67
CA TYR A 192 14.76 -25.83 4.64
C TYR A 192 14.20 -24.44 4.30
N GLU A 193 13.44 -24.30 3.20
CA GLU A 193 12.81 -23.03 2.86
C GLU A 193 11.72 -22.70 3.91
N PRO A 194 11.80 -21.56 4.60
CA PRO A 194 10.82 -21.18 5.62
C PRO A 194 9.47 -20.78 5.01
N CYS A 195 9.43 -20.44 3.73
CA CYS A 195 8.24 -19.99 3.02
C CYS A 195 7.70 -21.09 2.09
N SER A 196 6.61 -21.74 2.50
CA SER A 196 5.90 -22.76 1.70
C SER A 196 5.47 -22.24 0.32
N GLY A 197 5.18 -20.94 0.20
CA GLY A 197 4.79 -20.27 -1.05
C GLY A 197 5.85 -20.30 -2.16
N ASP A 198 7.12 -20.22 -1.81
CA ASP A 198 8.24 -20.28 -2.77
C ASP A 198 8.74 -21.72 -2.94
N GLN A 199 8.60 -22.54 -1.90
CA GLN A 199 8.99 -23.94 -1.87
C GLN A 199 8.16 -24.80 -2.86
N VAL A 200 6.83 -24.67 -2.84
CA VAL A 200 5.92 -25.56 -3.58
C VAL A 200 6.04 -25.44 -5.11
N PRO A 201 6.13 -24.24 -5.72
CA PRO A 201 6.38 -24.10 -7.16
C PRO A 201 7.72 -24.72 -7.61
N LEU A 202 8.77 -24.67 -6.79
CA LEU A 202 10.04 -25.31 -7.10
C LEU A 202 9.99 -26.83 -6.94
N LEU A 203 9.34 -27.34 -5.88
CA LEU A 203 9.11 -28.79 -5.67
C LEU A 203 8.34 -29.42 -6.84
N LEU A 204 7.38 -28.68 -7.40
CA LEU A 204 6.64 -29.10 -8.60
C LEU A 204 7.54 -29.19 -9.83
N LYS A 205 8.40 -28.20 -10.08
CA LYS A 205 9.39 -28.24 -11.17
C LYS A 205 10.38 -29.41 -11.02
N MET A 206 10.73 -29.78 -9.80
CA MET A 206 11.61 -30.93 -9.50
C MET A 206 10.87 -32.29 -9.42
N LYS A 207 9.57 -32.33 -9.76
CA LYS A 207 8.72 -33.53 -9.73
C LYS A 207 8.61 -34.22 -8.35
N ARG A 208 8.91 -33.50 -7.26
CA ARG A 208 8.77 -34.00 -5.88
C ARG A 208 7.41 -33.63 -5.30
N SER A 209 6.35 -34.20 -5.88
CA SER A 209 4.96 -33.87 -5.55
C SER A 209 4.50 -34.31 -4.16
N LYS A 210 5.13 -35.34 -3.57
CA LYS A 210 4.79 -35.86 -2.24
C LYS A 210 5.05 -34.83 -1.13
N LEU A 211 6.26 -34.24 -1.11
CA LEU A 211 6.65 -33.22 -0.12
C LEU A 211 5.89 -31.90 -0.29
N ALA A 212 5.44 -31.58 -1.51
CA ALA A 212 4.67 -30.37 -1.78
C ALA A 212 3.23 -30.43 -1.21
N ILE A 213 2.70 -31.63 -0.96
CA ILE A 213 1.38 -31.83 -0.33
C ILE A 213 1.50 -31.69 1.21
N GLU A 214 2.68 -31.96 1.75
CA GLU A 214 2.98 -31.89 3.19
C GLU A 214 3.22 -30.45 3.68
N SER A 215 3.27 -29.45 2.79
CA SER A 215 3.45 -28.03 3.15
C SER A 215 2.28 -27.43 3.94
N GLY A 216 1.14 -28.14 4.02
CA GLY A 216 0.02 -27.81 4.91
C GLY A 216 -0.84 -26.61 4.48
N ASP A 217 -0.42 -25.86 3.47
CA ASP A 217 -1.17 -24.71 2.95
C ASP A 217 -2.18 -25.17 1.88
N THR A 218 -3.46 -24.91 2.13
CA THR A 218 -4.58 -25.35 1.29
C THR A 218 -4.51 -24.84 -0.14
N ASP A 219 -4.00 -23.63 -0.36
CA ASP A 219 -3.94 -23.01 -1.69
C ASP A 219 -2.76 -23.56 -2.51
N LEU A 220 -1.65 -23.87 -1.83
CA LEU A 220 -0.47 -24.47 -2.43
C LEU A 220 -0.68 -25.95 -2.75
N VAL A 221 -1.34 -26.71 -1.86
CA VAL A 221 -1.77 -28.10 -2.12
C VAL A 221 -2.69 -28.16 -3.34
N PHE A 222 -3.58 -27.19 -3.51
CA PHE A 222 -4.45 -27.10 -4.68
C PHE A 222 -3.67 -26.85 -5.98
N THR A 223 -2.64 -26.00 -5.93
CA THR A 223 -1.73 -25.74 -7.07
C THR A 223 -0.96 -27.00 -7.46
N VAL A 224 -0.51 -27.79 -6.48
CA VAL A 224 0.14 -29.10 -6.69
C VAL A 224 -0.80 -30.09 -7.36
N LEU A 225 -2.04 -30.20 -6.88
CA LEU A 225 -3.05 -31.11 -7.43
C LEU A 225 -3.46 -30.75 -8.86
N LEU A 226 -3.58 -29.46 -9.17
CA LEU A 226 -3.85 -28.97 -10.53
C LEU A 226 -2.71 -29.30 -11.50
N HIS A 227 -1.46 -29.10 -11.07
CA HIS A 227 -0.31 -29.44 -11.89
C HIS A 227 -0.23 -30.95 -12.15
N LEU A 228 -0.47 -31.77 -11.12
CA LEU A 228 -0.55 -33.24 -11.25
C LEU A 228 -1.70 -33.69 -12.15
N LYS A 229 -2.87 -33.04 -12.08
CA LYS A 229 -4.02 -33.34 -12.95
C LYS A 229 -3.69 -33.12 -14.43
N ASN A 230 -2.96 -32.05 -14.72
CA ASN A 230 -2.57 -31.68 -16.08
C ASN A 230 -1.41 -32.54 -16.61
N GLU A 231 -0.45 -32.93 -15.76
CA GLU A 231 0.68 -33.80 -16.14
C GLU A 231 0.28 -35.28 -16.28
N LEU A 232 -0.60 -35.79 -15.41
CA LEU A 232 -0.91 -37.23 -15.33
C LEU A 232 -2.14 -37.67 -16.13
N ASN A 233 -2.81 -36.79 -16.89
CA ASN A 233 -4.03 -37.14 -17.65
C ASN A 233 -4.99 -38.02 -16.81
N TRP A 234 -5.36 -37.52 -15.63
CA TRP A 234 -6.18 -38.22 -14.61
C TRP A 234 -7.52 -38.81 -15.13
N GLY A 235 -7.94 -38.46 -16.34
CA GLY A 235 -9.12 -39.04 -17.01
C GLY A 235 -8.93 -40.47 -17.51
N ASN A 236 -7.69 -40.93 -17.76
CA ASN A 236 -7.44 -42.28 -18.31
C ASN A 236 -6.90 -43.29 -17.28
N SER A 237 -6.36 -42.84 -16.15
CA SER A 237 -5.65 -43.74 -15.21
C SER A 237 -6.54 -44.45 -14.18
N PHE A 238 -7.85 -44.15 -14.12
CA PHE A 238 -8.77 -44.89 -13.25
C PHE A 238 -9.01 -46.33 -13.73
N HIS A 239 -8.72 -46.64 -14.98
CA HIS A 239 -9.05 -47.95 -15.56
C HIS A 239 -7.87 -48.93 -15.62
N ASP A 240 -6.62 -48.51 -15.37
CA ASP A 240 -5.44 -49.31 -15.72
C ASP A 240 -4.27 -49.23 -14.71
N SER A 241 -4.56 -49.09 -13.41
CA SER A 241 -3.51 -49.10 -12.38
C SER A 241 -3.82 -50.04 -11.20
N SER A 242 -3.99 -51.33 -11.51
CA SER A 242 -3.73 -52.41 -10.55
C SER A 242 -2.24 -52.79 -10.47
N GLU A 243 -1.39 -52.28 -11.37
CA GLU A 243 0.02 -52.67 -11.43
C GLU A 243 0.95 -51.48 -11.79
N SER A 244 1.19 -50.55 -10.85
CA SER A 244 2.48 -49.84 -10.87
C SER A 244 2.89 -49.26 -9.51
N ALA A 245 3.90 -49.89 -8.92
CA ALA A 245 5.04 -49.33 -8.19
C ALA A 245 4.86 -48.40 -6.97
N HIS A 246 3.66 -48.14 -6.44
CA HIS A 246 3.50 -47.48 -5.13
C HIS A 246 2.54 -48.30 -4.25
N GLY A 247 3.04 -48.74 -3.11
CA GLY A 247 2.44 -49.80 -2.28
C GLY A 247 0.98 -49.56 -1.86
N PRO A 248 0.26 -50.64 -1.49
CA PRO A 248 -1.19 -50.63 -1.25
C PRO A 248 -1.65 -49.80 -0.04
N GLU A 249 -0.73 -49.21 0.73
CA GLU A 249 -1.03 -48.26 1.82
C GLU A 249 -1.27 -46.83 1.32
N PHE A 250 -0.86 -46.51 0.07
CA PHE A 250 -0.98 -45.17 -0.52
C PHE A 250 -2.42 -44.83 -0.94
N LEU A 251 -3.17 -45.80 -1.47
CA LEU A 251 -4.48 -45.57 -2.11
C LEU A 251 -5.61 -45.25 -1.13
N PRO A 252 -5.76 -45.91 0.03
CA PRO A 252 -6.83 -45.59 0.97
C PRO A 252 -6.59 -44.22 1.60
N HIS A 253 -5.37 -43.91 2.02
CA HIS A 253 -5.04 -42.65 2.67
C HIS A 253 -5.09 -41.46 1.72
N LEU A 254 -4.62 -41.59 0.47
CA LEU A 254 -4.85 -40.59 -0.58
C LEU A 254 -6.32 -40.50 -0.96
N SER A 255 -7.08 -41.59 -1.06
CA SER A 255 -8.52 -41.45 -1.36
C SER A 255 -9.28 -40.76 -0.22
N GLN A 256 -8.89 -40.95 1.04
CA GLN A 256 -9.56 -40.35 2.19
C GLN A 256 -9.12 -38.90 2.44
N LEU A 257 -7.82 -38.60 2.35
CA LEU A 257 -7.32 -37.23 2.42
C LEU A 257 -7.68 -36.45 1.17
N CYS A 258 -7.54 -37.02 -0.03
CA CYS A 258 -8.01 -36.37 -1.24
C CYS A 258 -9.52 -36.24 -1.20
N CYS A 259 -10.38 -37.21 -0.88
CA CYS A 259 -11.83 -36.92 -0.87
C CYS A 259 -12.22 -35.86 0.17
N ARG A 260 -11.64 -35.87 1.37
CA ARG A 260 -12.01 -34.90 2.43
C ARG A 260 -11.42 -33.51 2.17
N ASN A 261 -10.14 -33.43 1.83
CA ASN A 261 -9.50 -32.15 1.47
C ASN A 261 -9.86 -31.70 0.06
N TRP A 262 -10.29 -32.55 -0.87
CA TRP A 262 -10.75 -32.15 -2.20
C TRP A 262 -12.18 -31.64 -2.12
N ILE A 263 -13.05 -32.17 -1.26
CA ILE A 263 -14.35 -31.54 -1.01
C ILE A 263 -14.13 -30.21 -0.28
N GLU A 264 -13.32 -30.16 0.78
CA GLU A 264 -13.08 -28.91 1.51
C GLU A 264 -12.28 -27.89 0.70
N ALA A 265 -11.28 -28.30 -0.08
CA ALA A 265 -10.51 -27.41 -0.96
C ALA A 265 -11.24 -27.11 -2.26
N ALA A 266 -12.10 -27.98 -2.81
CA ALA A 266 -12.98 -27.61 -3.92
C ALA A 266 -14.06 -26.65 -3.44
N TYR A 267 -14.58 -26.82 -2.21
CA TYR A 267 -15.53 -25.90 -1.59
C TYR A 267 -14.87 -24.57 -1.21
N ALA A 268 -13.64 -24.59 -0.70
CA ALA A 268 -12.83 -23.40 -0.43
C ALA A 268 -12.39 -22.72 -1.73
N PHE A 269 -12.03 -23.46 -2.78
CA PHE A 269 -11.74 -22.94 -4.10
C PHE A 269 -13.00 -22.36 -4.76
N TYR A 270 -14.15 -23.03 -4.68
CA TYR A 270 -15.45 -22.48 -5.12
C TYR A 270 -15.94 -21.30 -4.29
N LYS A 271 -15.41 -21.11 -3.07
CA LYS A 271 -15.70 -19.98 -2.18
C LYS A 271 -14.68 -18.84 -2.38
N ALA A 272 -13.42 -19.16 -2.67
CA ALA A 272 -12.30 -18.23 -2.82
C ALA A 272 -12.18 -17.68 -4.24
N LYS A 273 -12.45 -18.48 -5.30
CA LYS A 273 -12.61 -17.95 -6.67
C LYS A 273 -13.82 -17.05 -6.84
N ASN A 274 -14.65 -16.97 -5.81
CA ASN A 274 -16.03 -16.54 -5.87
C ASN A 274 -16.37 -15.74 -4.63
N GLU A 275 -15.49 -14.85 -4.19
CA GLU A 275 -15.88 -13.77 -3.28
C GLU A 275 -17.02 -12.93 -3.90
N PHE A 276 -17.07 -12.88 -5.24
CA PHE A 276 -18.19 -12.38 -6.04
C PHE A 276 -19.43 -13.30 -6.00
N ALA A 277 -19.27 -14.63 -6.07
CA ALA A 277 -20.42 -15.55 -6.03
C ALA A 277 -20.89 -15.94 -4.62
N ALA A 278 -20.12 -15.64 -3.57
CA ALA A 278 -20.58 -15.68 -2.18
C ALA A 278 -21.58 -14.54 -1.94
N LYS A 279 -21.31 -13.35 -2.50
CA LYS A 279 -22.30 -12.28 -2.62
C LYS A 279 -23.46 -12.68 -3.55
N ALA A 280 -23.17 -13.27 -4.70
CA ALA A 280 -24.23 -13.71 -5.61
C ALA A 280 -25.11 -14.81 -5.01
N THR A 281 -24.60 -15.68 -4.13
CA THR A 281 -25.43 -16.66 -3.41
C THR A 281 -26.19 -16.01 -2.25
N GLU A 282 -25.66 -14.99 -1.56
CA GLU A 282 -26.46 -14.15 -0.66
C GLU A 282 -27.58 -13.40 -1.41
N ASP A 283 -27.31 -12.92 -2.63
CA ASP A 283 -28.28 -12.27 -3.52
C ASP A 283 -29.29 -13.29 -4.09
N GLN A 284 -28.87 -14.51 -4.45
CA GLN A 284 -29.75 -15.61 -4.89
C GLN A 284 -30.62 -16.15 -3.74
N ILE A 285 -30.08 -16.19 -2.52
CA ILE A 285 -30.84 -16.49 -1.29
C ILE A 285 -31.84 -15.37 -0.98
N LEU A 286 -31.56 -14.12 -1.40
CA LEU A 286 -32.51 -13.01 -1.34
C LEU A 286 -33.67 -13.23 -2.33
N GLU A 287 -33.39 -13.72 -3.54
CA GLU A 287 -34.40 -14.08 -4.56
C GLU A 287 -35.33 -15.22 -4.09
N ASP A 288 -34.77 -16.31 -3.58
CA ASP A 288 -35.54 -17.46 -3.07
C ASP A 288 -36.44 -17.10 -1.87
N LYS A 289 -36.06 -16.09 -1.08
CA LYS A 289 -36.85 -15.61 0.07
C LYS A 289 -37.88 -14.54 -0.27
N LEU A 290 -37.82 -13.93 -1.46
CA LEU A 290 -38.66 -12.78 -1.84
C LEU A 290 -39.51 -13.01 -3.09
N GLY A 291 -39.22 -14.04 -3.90
CA GLY A 291 -40.03 -14.42 -5.07
C GLY A 291 -39.95 -13.43 -6.24
N CYS A 292 -38.98 -12.52 -6.24
CA CYS A 292 -38.76 -11.51 -7.30
C CYS A 292 -37.36 -11.68 -7.90
N GLN A 293 -37.28 -11.58 -9.24
CA GLN A 293 -36.01 -11.60 -9.98
C GLN A 293 -35.30 -10.25 -9.80
N PHE A 294 -34.17 -10.25 -9.10
CA PHE A 294 -33.33 -9.07 -8.90
C PHE A 294 -32.01 -9.18 -9.70
N LEU A 295 -31.71 -10.34 -10.28
CA LEU A 295 -30.59 -10.53 -11.20
C LEU A 295 -30.63 -9.53 -12.37
N ASP A 296 -29.45 -8.98 -12.69
CA ASP A 296 -29.18 -7.96 -13.72
C ASP A 296 -29.71 -6.55 -13.48
N LEU A 297 -30.32 -6.26 -12.33
CA LEU A 297 -30.70 -4.89 -11.97
C LEU A 297 -29.53 -4.09 -11.41
N SER A 298 -29.47 -2.80 -11.73
CA SER A 298 -28.51 -1.91 -11.08
C SER A 298 -28.86 -1.77 -9.59
N LEU A 299 -27.87 -1.51 -8.73
CA LEU A 299 -28.08 -1.29 -7.28
C LEU A 299 -29.19 -0.27 -6.99
N ARG A 300 -29.32 0.74 -7.84
CA ARG A 300 -30.43 1.69 -7.80
C ARG A 300 -31.75 0.95 -7.98
N ASP A 301 -31.89 0.21 -9.07
CA ASP A 301 -33.11 -0.47 -9.50
C ASP A 301 -33.50 -1.55 -8.49
N THR A 302 -32.54 -2.30 -7.95
CA THR A 302 -32.74 -3.28 -6.86
C THR A 302 -33.31 -2.62 -5.61
N ILE A 303 -32.77 -1.47 -5.18
CA ILE A 303 -33.29 -0.76 -4.01
C ILE A 303 -34.69 -0.21 -4.28
N THR A 304 -34.94 0.36 -5.46
CA THR A 304 -36.30 0.76 -5.85
C THR A 304 -37.23 -0.44 -5.81
N ALA A 305 -36.89 -1.56 -6.45
CA ALA A 305 -37.72 -2.77 -6.48
C ALA A 305 -38.02 -3.33 -5.06
N LEU A 306 -37.06 -3.28 -4.14
CA LEU A 306 -37.28 -3.68 -2.74
C LEU A 306 -38.20 -2.73 -1.98
N ILE A 307 -38.14 -1.43 -2.28
CA ILE A 307 -39.07 -0.44 -1.72
C ILE A 307 -40.46 -0.61 -2.34
N LEU A 308 -40.53 -0.88 -3.65
CA LEU A 308 -41.77 -1.22 -4.35
C LEU A 308 -42.41 -2.49 -3.78
N GLY A 309 -41.59 -3.46 -3.35
CA GLY A 309 -42.01 -4.68 -2.66
C GLY A 309 -42.29 -4.52 -1.16
N GLY A 310 -42.25 -3.30 -0.60
CA GLY A 310 -42.55 -3.04 0.82
C GLY A 310 -41.43 -3.44 1.82
N HIS A 311 -40.28 -3.91 1.34
CA HIS A 311 -39.17 -4.38 2.18
C HIS A 311 -38.21 -3.25 2.61
N ASN A 312 -38.77 -2.21 3.24
CA ASN A 312 -38.05 -0.99 3.64
C ASN A 312 -36.79 -1.24 4.48
N LYS A 313 -36.83 -2.21 5.41
CA LYS A 313 -35.68 -2.52 6.29
C LYS A 313 -34.49 -3.10 5.51
N ARG A 314 -34.77 -3.94 4.50
CA ARG A 314 -33.73 -4.56 3.66
C ARG A 314 -33.12 -3.56 2.69
N ALA A 315 -33.95 -2.69 2.12
CA ALA A 315 -33.47 -1.57 1.30
C ALA A 315 -32.51 -0.65 2.07
N GLU A 316 -32.80 -0.36 3.35
CA GLU A 316 -31.91 0.44 4.21
C GLU A 316 -30.62 -0.31 4.59
N GLN A 317 -30.68 -1.63 4.76
CA GLN A 317 -29.51 -2.46 5.01
C GLN A 317 -28.58 -2.50 3.80
N LEU A 318 -29.11 -2.77 2.60
CA LEU A 318 -28.35 -2.71 1.35
C LEU A 318 -27.73 -1.33 1.13
N ALA A 319 -28.45 -0.25 1.44
CA ALA A 319 -27.89 1.09 1.34
C ALA A 319 -26.69 1.33 2.27
N ARG A 320 -26.66 0.68 3.46
CA ARG A 320 -25.50 0.73 4.38
C ARG A 320 -24.35 -0.11 3.88
N ASP A 321 -24.64 -1.32 3.43
CA ASP A 321 -23.63 -2.29 2.97
C ASP A 321 -22.89 -1.77 1.73
N PHE A 322 -23.61 -1.11 0.82
CA PHE A 322 -23.04 -0.46 -0.37
C PHE A 322 -22.68 1.02 -0.16
N ARG A 323 -22.75 1.54 1.07
CA ARG A 323 -22.34 2.90 1.46
C ARG A 323 -22.96 4.01 0.60
N ILE A 324 -24.25 3.89 0.26
CA ILE A 324 -24.95 4.87 -0.56
C ILE A 324 -25.13 6.18 0.22
N PRO A 325 -24.83 7.35 -0.37
CA PRO A 325 -25.05 8.64 0.28
C PRO A 325 -26.51 8.83 0.73
N VAL A 326 -26.71 9.30 1.96
CA VAL A 326 -28.05 9.46 2.56
C VAL A 326 -28.98 10.30 1.68
N LYS A 327 -28.48 11.38 1.06
CA LYS A 327 -29.26 12.20 0.12
C LYS A 327 -29.80 11.39 -1.07
N ARG A 328 -29.02 10.43 -1.59
CA ARG A 328 -29.40 9.59 -2.73
C ARG A 328 -30.46 8.57 -2.33
N LEU A 329 -30.32 7.94 -1.16
CA LEU A 329 -31.32 7.01 -0.63
C LEU A 329 -32.68 7.69 -0.42
N TRP A 330 -32.68 8.92 0.09
CA TRP A 330 -33.90 9.71 0.28
C TRP A 330 -34.62 10.03 -1.03
N TRP A 331 -33.87 10.36 -2.08
CA TRP A 331 -34.44 10.55 -3.42
C TRP A 331 -35.05 9.25 -3.97
N LEU A 332 -34.35 8.12 -3.85
CA LEU A 332 -34.84 6.83 -4.35
C LEU A 332 -36.10 6.37 -3.63
N LYS A 333 -36.15 6.52 -2.30
CA LYS A 333 -37.32 6.17 -1.50
C LYS A 333 -38.51 7.09 -1.79
N LEU A 334 -38.26 8.39 -1.98
CA LEU A 334 -39.29 9.34 -2.36
C LEU A 334 -39.89 9.03 -3.74
N THR A 335 -39.05 8.75 -4.75
CA THR A 335 -39.54 8.40 -6.09
C THR A 335 -40.29 7.07 -6.07
N ALA A 336 -39.73 6.03 -5.44
CA ALA A 336 -40.35 4.71 -5.39
C ALA A 336 -41.72 4.71 -4.69
N LEU A 337 -41.83 5.37 -3.53
CA LEU A 337 -43.10 5.45 -2.79
C LEU A 337 -44.14 6.30 -3.54
N ALA A 338 -43.70 7.31 -4.28
CA ALA A 338 -44.61 8.10 -5.11
C ALA A 338 -45.09 7.32 -6.32
N ASP A 339 -44.23 6.50 -6.94
CA ASP A 339 -44.59 5.64 -8.08
C ASP A 339 -45.55 4.51 -7.65
N LEU A 340 -45.51 4.07 -6.39
CA LEU A 340 -46.51 3.16 -5.80
C LEU A 340 -47.82 3.84 -5.39
N GLU A 341 -47.85 5.17 -5.34
CA GLU A 341 -48.91 5.93 -4.68
C GLU A 341 -49.13 5.52 -3.19
N ASP A 342 -48.13 4.92 -2.53
CA ASP A 342 -48.19 4.62 -1.10
C ASP A 342 -47.87 5.88 -0.28
N TRP A 343 -48.89 6.69 -0.18
CA TRP A 343 -48.81 7.98 0.47
C TRP A 343 -48.76 7.92 2.00
N GLU A 344 -49.22 6.83 2.61
CA GLU A 344 -49.23 6.66 4.06
C GLU A 344 -47.81 6.39 4.57
N GLU A 345 -47.09 5.49 3.91
CA GLU A 345 -45.68 5.25 4.18
C GLU A 345 -44.82 6.48 3.83
N LEU A 346 -45.16 7.22 2.77
CA LEU A 346 -44.48 8.48 2.47
C LEU A 346 -44.65 9.51 3.60
N GLU A 347 -45.83 9.58 4.22
CA GLU A 347 -46.07 10.46 5.36
C GLU A 347 -45.27 10.03 6.60
N LYS A 348 -45.25 8.73 6.92
CA LYS A 348 -44.41 8.19 8.01
C LYS A 348 -42.93 8.47 7.76
N PHE A 349 -42.46 8.27 6.52
CA PHE A 349 -41.10 8.55 6.12
C PHE A 349 -40.72 10.02 6.33
N SER A 350 -41.61 10.94 5.95
CA SER A 350 -41.41 12.40 6.13
C SER A 350 -41.33 12.86 7.60
N LYS A 351 -41.85 12.05 8.53
CA LYS A 351 -41.84 12.34 9.98
C LYS A 351 -40.66 11.69 10.70
N SER A 352 -40.02 10.69 10.10
CA SER A 352 -38.99 9.89 10.75
C SER A 352 -37.73 10.69 11.11
N LYS A 353 -37.18 11.47 10.17
CA LYS A 353 -35.97 12.28 10.35
C LYS A 353 -36.07 13.57 9.54
N LYS A 354 -35.29 14.60 9.91
CA LYS A 354 -35.18 15.82 9.09
C LYS A 354 -34.61 15.46 7.72
N SER A 355 -35.34 15.81 6.66
CA SER A 355 -34.96 15.45 5.30
C SER A 355 -33.68 16.19 4.86
N PRO A 356 -32.61 15.48 4.46
CA PRO A 356 -31.37 16.08 3.98
C PRO A 356 -31.48 16.64 2.55
N ILE A 357 -32.58 16.37 1.85
CA ILE A 357 -32.89 16.89 0.51
C ILE A 357 -33.89 18.07 0.54
N GLY A 358 -34.48 18.35 1.72
CA GLY A 358 -35.56 19.33 1.89
C GLY A 358 -36.93 18.78 1.46
N TYR A 359 -37.99 19.57 1.65
CA TYR A 359 -39.37 19.16 1.34
C TYR A 359 -39.85 19.60 -0.05
N LEU A 360 -39.10 20.45 -0.77
CA LEU A 360 -39.48 20.88 -2.13
C LEU A 360 -39.56 19.69 -3.11
N PRO A 361 -38.60 18.74 -3.13
CA PRO A 361 -38.72 17.51 -3.92
C PRO A 361 -40.00 16.70 -3.66
N PHE A 362 -40.50 16.70 -2.42
CA PHE A 362 -41.72 15.99 -2.06
C PHE A 362 -42.94 16.62 -2.75
N VAL A 363 -42.97 17.96 -2.81
CA VAL A 363 -44.03 18.72 -3.49
C VAL A 363 -44.01 18.45 -4.99
N GLU A 364 -42.82 18.55 -5.62
CA GLU A 364 -42.66 18.31 -7.06
C GLU A 364 -43.12 16.91 -7.49
N ILE A 365 -42.75 15.88 -6.72
CA ILE A 365 -43.10 14.49 -7.03
C ILE A 365 -44.59 14.22 -6.75
N CYS A 366 -45.16 14.75 -5.65
CA CYS A 366 -46.61 14.63 -5.40
C CYS A 366 -47.44 15.28 -6.51
N MET A 367 -46.96 16.40 -7.07
CA MET A 367 -47.63 17.08 -8.18
C MET A 367 -47.52 16.31 -9.49
N LYS A 368 -46.39 15.63 -9.75
CA LYS A 368 -46.25 14.73 -10.91
C LYS A 368 -47.25 13.58 -10.89
N GLN A 369 -47.57 13.05 -9.71
CA GLN A 369 -48.60 12.02 -9.52
C GLN A 369 -50.00 12.61 -9.27
N HIS A 370 -50.24 13.88 -9.64
CA HIS A 370 -51.51 14.60 -9.54
C HIS A 370 -52.16 14.71 -8.13
N ASN A 371 -51.43 14.43 -7.04
CA ASN A 371 -51.96 14.51 -5.67
C ASN A 371 -51.76 15.90 -5.04
N LYS A 372 -52.65 16.84 -5.38
CA LYS A 372 -52.61 18.24 -4.90
C LYS A 372 -52.71 18.38 -3.39
N TYR A 373 -53.52 17.54 -2.74
CA TYR A 373 -53.77 17.64 -1.29
C TYR A 373 -52.51 17.37 -0.45
N LYS A 374 -51.74 16.34 -0.81
CA LYS A 374 -50.51 15.99 -0.10
C LYS A 374 -49.35 16.93 -0.46
N ALA A 375 -49.30 17.38 -1.73
CA ALA A 375 -48.35 18.40 -2.15
C ALA A 375 -48.51 19.70 -1.32
N LYS A 376 -49.76 20.13 -1.07
CA LYS A 376 -50.07 21.27 -0.18
C LYS A 376 -49.55 21.07 1.25
N LYS A 377 -49.76 19.89 1.81
CA LYS A 377 -49.27 19.53 3.17
C LYS A 377 -47.75 19.58 3.28
N TYR A 378 -47.02 19.16 2.24
CA TYR A 378 -45.56 19.25 2.21
C TYR A 378 -45.06 20.67 1.92
N ALA A 379 -45.79 21.48 1.15
CA ALA A 379 -45.45 22.88 0.87
C ALA A 379 -45.35 23.72 2.16
N PHE A 380 -46.23 23.48 3.15
CA PHE A 380 -46.14 24.13 4.46
C PHE A 380 -44.85 23.80 5.24
N ARG A 381 -44.21 22.66 4.97
CA ARG A 381 -42.98 22.20 5.63
C ARG A 381 -41.70 22.63 4.90
N VAL A 382 -41.82 23.24 3.71
CA VAL A 382 -40.67 23.78 2.97
C VAL A 382 -40.12 25.00 3.70
N GLY A 383 -38.79 25.18 3.69
CA GLY A 383 -38.15 26.37 4.25
C GLY A 383 -38.55 27.65 3.50
N PRO A 384 -38.50 28.82 4.16
CA PRO A 384 -39.05 30.08 3.63
C PRO A 384 -38.53 30.43 2.23
N GLU A 385 -37.23 30.24 1.97
CA GLU A 385 -36.55 30.56 0.70
C GLU A 385 -37.07 29.84 -0.55
N ARG A 386 -37.81 28.73 -0.39
CA ARG A 386 -38.32 27.93 -1.53
C ARG A 386 -39.82 27.67 -1.42
N LYS A 387 -40.48 28.30 -0.45
CA LYS A 387 -41.86 28.04 -0.09
C LYS A 387 -42.83 28.65 -1.11
N VAL A 388 -42.52 29.83 -1.64
CA VAL A 388 -43.30 30.47 -2.71
C VAL A 388 -43.32 29.59 -3.97
N LYS A 389 -42.15 29.08 -4.38
CA LYS A 389 -42.03 28.14 -5.51
C LYS A 389 -42.81 26.84 -5.28
N ALA A 390 -42.87 26.34 -4.05
CA ALA A 390 -43.65 25.14 -3.71
C ALA A 390 -45.17 25.36 -3.85
N PHE A 391 -45.72 26.48 -3.35
CA PHE A 391 -47.16 26.77 -3.47
C PHE A 391 -47.58 27.08 -4.91
N LEU A 392 -46.72 27.73 -5.68
CA LEU A 392 -46.90 27.91 -7.12
C LEU A 392 -47.04 26.57 -7.85
N LEU A 393 -46.19 25.59 -7.53
CA LEU A 393 -46.28 24.25 -8.11
C LEU A 393 -47.57 23.50 -7.72
N VAL A 394 -48.12 23.76 -6.54
CA VAL A 394 -49.41 23.19 -6.10
C VAL A 394 -50.61 23.84 -6.81
N GLY A 395 -50.44 25.04 -7.34
CA GLY A 395 -51.50 25.85 -7.95
C GLY A 395 -52.31 26.66 -6.94
N ASP A 396 -51.87 26.74 -5.68
CA ASP A 396 -52.47 27.58 -4.63
C ASP A 396 -51.86 28.99 -4.67
N VAL A 397 -52.24 29.75 -5.71
CA VAL A 397 -51.67 31.08 -5.98
C VAL A 397 -51.99 32.09 -4.86
N ALA A 398 -53.15 31.95 -4.21
CA ALA A 398 -53.53 32.80 -3.06
C ALA A 398 -52.55 32.69 -1.89
N GLN A 399 -52.19 31.45 -1.50
CA GLN A 399 -51.25 31.22 -0.40
C GLN A 399 -49.81 31.53 -0.80
N ALA A 400 -49.45 31.29 -2.07
CA ALA A 400 -48.16 31.70 -2.62
C ALA A 400 -47.98 33.24 -2.57
N ALA A 401 -49.05 33.98 -2.88
CA ALA A 401 -49.08 35.44 -2.80
C ALA A 401 -48.92 35.92 -1.37
N ASP A 402 -49.76 35.46 -0.42
CA ASP A 402 -49.68 35.89 0.98
C ASP A 402 -48.27 35.65 1.58
N MET A 403 -47.64 34.53 1.23
CA MET A 403 -46.27 34.20 1.67
C MET A 403 -45.17 35.04 1.03
N ALA A 404 -45.31 35.38 -0.25
CA ALA A 404 -44.35 36.26 -0.93
C ALA A 404 -44.46 37.71 -0.42
N ILE A 405 -45.66 38.13 0.00
CA ILE A 405 -45.92 39.43 0.63
C ILE A 405 -45.25 39.50 2.02
N GLU A 406 -45.32 38.42 2.81
CA GLU A 406 -44.63 38.32 4.10
C GLU A 406 -43.09 38.34 3.97
N HIS A 407 -42.53 37.72 2.93
CA HIS A 407 -41.08 37.63 2.70
C HIS A 407 -40.49 38.81 1.90
N LEU A 408 -41.32 39.70 1.34
CA LEU A 408 -40.91 40.92 0.60
C LEU A 408 -39.83 40.67 -0.48
N ASN A 409 -39.85 39.50 -1.11
CA ASN A 409 -38.80 39.07 -2.03
C ASN A 409 -39.19 39.40 -3.48
N GLU A 410 -38.56 40.42 -4.07
CA GLU A 410 -38.94 41.02 -5.36
C GLU A 410 -38.90 40.03 -6.54
N ALA A 411 -37.94 39.09 -6.54
CA ALA A 411 -37.80 38.05 -7.55
C ALA A 411 -38.93 36.99 -7.52
N GLU A 412 -39.50 36.74 -6.34
CA GLU A 412 -40.59 35.76 -6.18
C GLU A 412 -41.96 36.38 -6.51
N LEU A 413 -42.13 37.67 -6.20
CA LEU A 413 -43.31 38.47 -6.55
C LEU A 413 -43.45 38.68 -8.06
N SER A 414 -42.34 38.89 -8.78
CA SER A 414 -42.33 39.01 -10.24
C SER A 414 -42.65 37.69 -10.96
N LEU A 415 -42.18 36.55 -10.43
CA LEU A 415 -42.56 35.23 -10.91
C LEU A 415 -44.06 34.94 -10.69
N LEU A 416 -44.62 35.32 -9.53
CA LEU A 416 -46.05 35.21 -9.25
C LEU A 416 -46.90 36.04 -10.22
N LEU A 417 -46.49 37.28 -10.49
CA LEU A 417 -47.16 38.17 -11.45
C LEU A 417 -47.23 37.55 -12.84
N SER A 418 -46.11 36.99 -13.34
CA SER A 418 -46.08 36.33 -14.65
C SER A 418 -47.02 35.12 -14.74
N HIS A 419 -47.22 34.40 -13.64
CA HIS A 419 -48.11 33.23 -13.59
C HIS A 419 -49.59 33.65 -13.45
N CYS A 420 -49.88 34.73 -12.72
CA CYS A 420 -51.23 35.25 -12.53
C CYS A 420 -51.83 35.87 -13.80
N MET A 421 -51.01 36.39 -14.73
CA MET A 421 -51.52 36.92 -16.00
C MET A 421 -52.13 35.84 -16.92
N GLY A 422 -51.89 34.55 -16.63
CA GLY A 422 -52.47 33.42 -17.34
C GLY A 422 -53.75 32.82 -16.72
N THR A 423 -54.13 33.22 -15.50
CA THR A 423 -55.33 32.72 -14.80
C THR A 423 -56.34 33.86 -14.53
N THR A 424 -57.63 33.57 -14.62
CA THR A 424 -58.74 34.56 -14.55
C THR A 424 -59.05 35.10 -13.14
N ASP A 425 -58.03 35.44 -12.34
CA ASP A 425 -58.17 35.96 -10.97
C ASP A 425 -57.58 37.38 -10.85
N GLY A 426 -58.23 38.37 -11.47
CA GLY A 426 -57.78 39.77 -11.48
C GLY A 426 -57.59 40.41 -10.10
N ALA A 427 -58.41 40.03 -9.11
CA ALA A 427 -58.31 40.53 -7.73
C ALA A 427 -57.04 40.07 -6.99
N MET A 428 -56.38 39.00 -7.46
CA MET A 428 -55.15 38.49 -6.89
C MET A 428 -53.93 39.18 -7.50
N ALA A 429 -53.98 39.46 -8.81
CA ALA A 429 -52.96 40.25 -9.49
C ALA A 429 -52.82 41.64 -8.88
N ASP A 430 -53.93 42.31 -8.57
CA ASP A 430 -53.94 43.64 -7.94
C ASP A 430 -53.30 43.64 -6.53
N LYS A 431 -53.53 42.59 -5.73
CA LYS A 431 -52.90 42.41 -4.41
C LYS A 431 -51.38 42.20 -4.50
N ILE A 432 -50.92 41.43 -5.50
CA ILE A 432 -49.50 41.15 -5.72
C ILE A 432 -48.79 42.40 -6.26
N GLN A 433 -49.43 43.18 -7.15
CA GLN A 433 -48.92 44.47 -7.63
C GLN A 433 -48.79 45.49 -6.49
N TRP A 434 -49.80 45.57 -5.61
CA TRP A 434 -49.76 46.46 -4.44
C TRP A 434 -48.61 46.10 -3.49
N ALA A 435 -48.39 44.81 -3.22
CA ALA A 435 -47.31 44.37 -2.36
C ALA A 435 -45.92 44.49 -2.99
N SER A 436 -45.79 44.28 -4.31
CA SER A 436 -44.57 44.56 -5.07
C SER A 436 -44.19 46.06 -4.99
N ALA A 437 -45.17 46.95 -5.09
CA ALA A 437 -44.97 48.39 -4.92
C ALA A 437 -44.60 48.78 -3.47
N GLN A 438 -44.98 48.01 -2.46
CA GLN A 438 -44.54 48.20 -1.08
C GLN A 438 -43.11 47.69 -0.83
N ALA A 439 -42.73 46.56 -1.43
CA ALA A 439 -41.37 46.03 -1.35
C ALA A 439 -40.33 46.97 -2.00
N GLN A 440 -40.71 47.67 -3.08
CA GLN A 440 -39.87 48.69 -3.74
C GLN A 440 -39.74 50.02 -2.97
N LYS A 441 -40.57 50.25 -1.95
CA LYS A 441 -40.54 51.47 -1.11
C LYS A 441 -39.76 51.32 0.20
N LYS A 442 -39.40 50.09 0.58
CA LYS A 442 -38.47 49.79 1.68
C LYS A 442 -37.07 49.63 1.11
#